data_AF-A0A9P9KFU1-F1
#
_entry.id   AF-A0A9P9KFU1-F1
#
_cell.length_a   1.000
_cell.length_b   1.000
_cell.length_c   1.000
_cell.angle_alpha   90.00
_cell.angle_beta   90.00
_cell.angle_gamma   90.00
#
_symmetry.space_group_name_H-M   'P 1'
#
loop_
_entity.id
_entity.type
_entity.pdbx_description
1 polymer ?
#
loop_
_entity_poly.entity_id
_entity_poly.type
_entity_poly.pdbx_seq_one_letter_code
_entity_poly.pdbx_strand_id
1 'polypeptide(L)'
;MDQSSILSLLSTRNPTLTNNTRVRSLHLPTMFPIARENITRWNDFELINIKNAYGDLLSKPSNIILGQGADKHFGNQTELRNYAFDSLISELRPLVSESARVLGQRLGFAPTIDYLQDAPLAGPQVVGNALRPSLSIFAVTTPRTNLITSMVYISSSWCSTDIETDGRQSIWPILHLAHYAQYSGTRYSFAMTDTEVVVIRFHSLDGGALGAQWNAIPRSACGEGTLTINLALWALIMMSMNSQHRSVVEYKRTIPTNAWSAHDGFYCNRLSGRRLLISQWGL
;
A
#
# COMPACT_ATOMS: atom_id res chain seq x y z
N MET A 1 15.93 -14.80 24.83
CA MET A 1 15.70 -13.64 23.93
C MET A 1 14.26 -13.75 23.50
N ASP A 2 13.42 -12.81 23.91
CA ASP A 2 12.03 -12.76 23.44
C ASP A 2 12.04 -12.42 21.94
N GLN A 3 11.35 -13.23 21.14
CA GLN A 3 11.25 -13.03 19.70
C GLN A 3 10.44 -11.76 19.42
N SER A 4 10.95 -10.89 18.54
CA SER A 4 10.22 -9.71 18.08
C SER A 4 8.96 -10.13 17.33
N SER A 5 7.86 -9.41 17.57
CA SER A 5 6.63 -9.60 16.79
C SER A 5 6.78 -9.04 15.37
N ILE A 6 5.94 -9.49 14.43
CA ILE A 6 5.85 -8.88 13.10
C ILE A 6 5.56 -7.38 13.21
N LEU A 7 4.69 -6.96 14.16
CA LEU A 7 4.43 -5.55 14.43
C LEU A 7 5.70 -4.79 14.81
N SER A 8 6.49 -5.35 15.73
CA SER A 8 7.73 -4.74 16.20
C SER A 8 8.72 -4.53 15.05
N LEU A 9 8.86 -5.53 14.19
CA LEU A 9 9.73 -5.48 13.01
C LEU A 9 9.25 -4.49 11.94
N LEU A 10 7.94 -4.42 11.68
CA LEU A 10 7.36 -3.42 10.77
C LEU A 10 7.41 -2.00 11.34
N SER A 11 7.62 -1.85 12.64
CA SER A 11 7.62 -0.56 13.35
C SER A 11 9.01 0.05 13.51
N THR A 12 10.05 -0.59 12.95
CA THR A 12 11.42 -0.09 13.00
C THR A 12 11.57 1.25 12.26
N ARG A 13 12.60 2.02 12.64
CA ARG A 13 12.94 3.28 11.97
C ARG A 13 13.32 3.00 10.51
N ASN A 14 12.70 3.76 9.60
CA ASN A 14 13.10 3.78 8.19
C ASN A 14 14.40 4.59 8.00
N PRO A 15 15.26 4.22 7.05
CA PRO A 15 16.44 5.03 6.71
C PRO A 15 16.02 6.43 6.27
N THR A 16 16.78 7.44 6.66
CA THR A 16 16.60 8.82 6.18
C THR A 16 17.13 8.94 4.76
N LEU A 17 16.35 9.57 3.89
CA LEU A 17 16.72 9.84 2.50
C LEU A 17 16.87 11.35 2.35
N THR A 18 18.10 11.82 2.12
CA THR A 18 18.39 13.25 2.03
C THR A 18 18.49 13.68 0.57
N ASN A 19 17.68 14.67 0.21
CA ASN A 19 17.59 15.21 -1.14
C ASN A 19 18.75 16.17 -1.45
N ASN A 20 19.61 15.81 -2.40
CA ASN A 20 20.67 16.66 -2.96
C ASN A 20 20.40 17.05 -4.42
N THR A 21 19.16 16.88 -4.89
CA THR A 21 18.81 17.13 -6.29
C THR A 21 18.83 18.63 -6.60
N ARG A 22 19.35 18.98 -7.79
CA ARG A 22 19.16 20.30 -8.38
C ARG A 22 17.93 20.22 -9.27
N VAL A 23 16.94 21.08 -9.00
CA VAL A 23 15.59 21.11 -9.59
C VAL A 23 15.50 20.45 -10.96
N ARG A 24 14.62 19.44 -11.09
CA ARG A 24 14.21 18.85 -12.37
C ARG A 24 12.71 18.68 -12.44
N SER A 25 12.17 18.84 -13.65
CA SER A 25 10.73 18.82 -13.93
C SER A 25 10.13 17.44 -13.71
N LEU A 26 8.89 17.40 -13.23
CA LEU A 26 8.06 16.20 -13.31
C LEU A 26 7.87 15.80 -14.77
N HIS A 27 8.38 14.64 -15.16
CA HIS A 27 7.97 14.00 -16.41
C HIS A 27 6.61 13.34 -16.17
N LEU A 28 5.57 13.88 -16.78
CA LEU A 28 4.19 13.45 -16.51
C LEU A 28 3.70 12.61 -17.68
N PRO A 29 3.52 11.31 -17.48
CA PRO A 29 2.91 10.45 -18.49
C PRO A 29 1.39 10.68 -18.54
N THR A 30 0.72 9.86 -19.36
CA THR A 30 -0.73 9.83 -19.51
C THR A 30 -1.43 9.72 -18.16
N MET A 31 -2.36 10.64 -17.90
CA MET A 31 -3.16 10.71 -16.68
C MET A 31 -4.54 10.13 -16.92
N PHE A 32 -5.13 9.51 -15.89
CA PHE A 32 -6.54 9.17 -15.89
C PHE A 32 -7.33 10.28 -15.18
N PRO A 33 -8.38 10.86 -15.78
CA PRO A 33 -9.10 11.98 -15.20
C PRO A 33 -9.91 11.54 -13.97
N ILE A 34 -9.67 12.22 -12.84
CA ILE A 34 -10.47 12.15 -11.62
C ILE A 34 -10.79 13.60 -11.22
N ALA A 35 -12.06 13.88 -10.93
CA ALA A 35 -12.47 15.17 -10.42
C ALA A 35 -11.94 15.36 -8.99
N ARG A 36 -11.47 16.57 -8.66
CA ARG A 36 -10.79 16.85 -7.39
C ARG A 36 -11.69 16.56 -6.18
N GLU A 37 -12.95 16.92 -6.28
CA GLU A 37 -14.00 16.67 -5.30
C GLU A 37 -14.18 15.16 -4.98
N ASN A 38 -13.72 14.28 -5.86
CA ASN A 38 -13.76 12.83 -5.69
C ASN A 38 -12.46 12.26 -5.10
N ILE A 39 -11.52 13.12 -4.70
CA ILE A 39 -10.27 12.77 -4.04
C ILE A 39 -10.38 13.17 -2.57
N THR A 40 -10.54 12.19 -1.67
CA THR A 40 -10.75 12.45 -0.24
C THR A 40 -9.68 11.81 0.63
N ARG A 41 -9.59 12.18 1.91
CA ARG A 41 -8.79 11.42 2.88
C ARG A 41 -9.34 10.01 3.07
N TRP A 42 -8.45 9.04 3.30
CA TRP A 42 -8.77 7.66 3.67
C TRP A 42 -8.66 7.48 5.19
N ASN A 43 -9.61 8.09 5.92
CA ASN A 43 -9.58 8.16 7.39
C ASN A 43 -9.61 6.77 8.08
N ASP A 44 -10.15 5.76 7.41
CA ASP A 44 -10.21 4.39 7.93
C ASP A 44 -8.87 3.63 7.82
N PHE A 45 -7.90 4.13 7.05
CA PHE A 45 -6.56 3.54 6.95
C PHE A 45 -5.66 4.03 8.08
N GLU A 46 -5.89 3.49 9.27
CA GLU A 46 -5.20 3.86 10.51
C GLU A 46 -4.76 2.62 11.32
N LEU A 47 -3.79 2.80 12.21
CA LEU A 47 -3.16 1.71 12.98
C LEU A 47 -4.19 0.86 13.73
N ILE A 48 -5.19 1.50 14.36
CA ILE A 48 -6.19 0.79 15.14
C ILE A 48 -7.03 -0.16 14.27
N ASN A 49 -7.46 0.28 13.09
CA ASN A 49 -8.26 -0.54 12.18
C ASN A 49 -7.41 -1.66 11.54
N ILE A 50 -6.14 -1.37 11.23
CA ILE A 50 -5.19 -2.38 10.75
C ILE A 50 -4.96 -3.47 11.82
N LYS A 51 -4.76 -3.08 13.09
CA LYS A 51 -4.61 -4.03 14.22
C LYS A 51 -5.90 -4.79 14.49
N ASN A 52 -7.06 -4.19 14.29
CA ASN A 52 -8.34 -4.89 14.41
C ASN A 52 -8.45 -5.98 13.34
N ALA A 53 -8.16 -5.65 12.09
CA ALA A 53 -8.23 -6.60 10.98
C ALA A 53 -7.17 -7.71 11.08
N TYR A 54 -5.91 -7.37 11.38
CA TYR A 54 -4.77 -8.28 11.23
C TYR A 54 -3.93 -8.48 12.50
N GLY A 55 -4.43 -8.06 13.67
CA GLY A 55 -3.68 -8.07 14.92
C GLY A 55 -3.11 -9.43 15.30
N ASP A 56 -3.76 -10.51 14.90
CA ASP A 56 -3.31 -11.88 15.13
C ASP A 56 -2.19 -12.36 14.18
N LEU A 57 -2.02 -11.70 13.03
CA LEU A 57 -0.83 -11.84 12.18
C LEU A 57 0.31 -10.98 12.75
N LEU A 58 -0.01 -9.73 13.10
CA LEU A 58 0.94 -8.75 13.63
C LEU A 58 1.54 -9.16 14.98
N SER A 59 0.79 -9.89 15.81
CA SER A 59 1.26 -10.39 17.11
C SER A 59 2.13 -11.64 17.02
N LYS A 60 2.31 -12.23 15.83
CA LYS A 60 3.12 -13.44 15.70
C LYS A 60 4.58 -13.14 15.98
N PRO A 61 5.25 -13.96 16.80
CA PRO A 61 6.70 -13.87 16.91
C PRO A 61 7.32 -14.24 15.57
N SER A 62 8.38 -13.53 15.18
CA SER A 62 9.14 -13.82 13.98
C SER A 62 10.61 -13.99 14.31
N ASN A 63 11.26 -14.92 13.60
CA ASN A 63 12.71 -15.12 13.66
C ASN A 63 13.47 -14.26 12.65
N ILE A 64 12.76 -13.40 11.91
CA ILE A 64 13.35 -12.53 10.90
C ILE A 64 14.22 -11.49 11.60
N ILE A 65 15.49 -11.45 11.24
CA ILE A 65 16.42 -10.40 11.65
C ILE A 65 16.45 -9.37 10.54
N LEU A 66 15.94 -8.18 10.83
CA LEU A 66 16.04 -7.03 9.93
C LEU A 66 17.32 -6.25 10.21
N GLY A 67 18.05 -5.93 9.15
CA GLY A 67 19.08 -4.90 9.23
C GLY A 67 18.44 -3.53 9.38
N GLN A 68 19.17 -2.59 9.98
CA GLN A 68 18.81 -1.17 9.85
C GLN A 68 19.41 -0.65 8.55
N GLY A 69 18.55 -0.19 7.64
CA GLY A 69 18.99 0.54 6.46
C GLY A 69 19.84 1.75 6.86
N ALA A 70 20.95 1.95 6.14
CA ALA A 70 21.77 3.15 6.34
C ALA A 70 21.08 4.37 5.72
N ASP A 71 21.22 5.52 6.37
CA ASP A 71 20.78 6.79 5.80
C ASP A 71 21.52 7.07 4.47
N LYS A 72 20.81 7.59 3.47
CA LYS A 72 21.33 7.80 2.11
C LYS A 72 21.11 9.23 1.65
N HIS A 73 22.00 9.69 0.79
CA HIS A 73 21.81 10.91 0.01
C HIS A 73 21.54 10.52 -1.44
N PHE A 74 20.63 11.22 -2.11
CA PHE A 74 20.33 10.97 -3.52
C PHE A 74 20.40 12.27 -4.32
N GLY A 75 20.94 12.19 -5.53
CA GLY A 75 21.08 13.31 -6.48
C GLY A 75 20.04 13.30 -7.61
N ASN A 76 19.26 12.23 -7.75
CA ASN A 76 18.21 12.10 -8.77
C ASN A 76 17.09 11.12 -8.34
N GLN A 77 15.98 11.12 -9.09
CA GLN A 77 14.81 10.28 -8.82
C GLN A 77 15.10 8.77 -8.95
N THR A 78 16.03 8.37 -9.82
CA THR A 78 16.43 6.97 -9.98
C THR A 78 17.13 6.44 -8.73
N GLU A 79 18.06 7.22 -8.16
CA GLU A 79 18.71 6.90 -6.89
C GLU A 79 17.70 6.85 -5.74
N LEU A 80 16.80 7.85 -5.64
CA LEU A 80 15.72 7.83 -4.66
C LEU A 80 14.90 6.55 -4.76
N ARG A 81 14.48 6.17 -5.97
CA ARG A 81 13.70 4.96 -6.22
C ARG A 81 14.43 3.72 -5.74
N ASN A 82 15.70 3.55 -6.12
CA ASN A 82 16.48 2.37 -5.77
C ASN A 82 16.66 2.31 -4.24
N TYR A 83 17.09 3.40 -3.59
CA TYR A 83 17.29 3.41 -2.14
C TYR A 83 15.99 3.19 -1.36
N ALA A 84 14.89 3.77 -1.81
CA ALA A 84 13.61 3.65 -1.13
C ALA A 84 13.01 2.25 -1.29
N PHE A 85 13.16 1.60 -2.45
CA PHE A 85 12.62 0.27 -2.69
C PHE A 85 13.53 -0.89 -2.32
N ASP A 86 14.85 -0.74 -2.37
CA ASP A 86 15.75 -1.82 -1.98
C ASP A 86 15.65 -2.11 -0.47
N SER A 87 15.64 -1.05 0.37
CA SER A 87 15.39 -1.18 1.81
C SER A 87 14.02 -1.81 2.06
N LEU A 88 12.98 -1.26 1.41
CA LEU A 88 11.61 -1.75 1.53
C LEU A 88 11.51 -3.22 1.17
N ILE A 89 12.00 -3.64 0.01
CA ILE A 89 11.89 -5.02 -0.46
C ILE A 89 12.67 -5.96 0.46
N SER A 90 13.87 -5.59 0.90
CA SER A 90 14.68 -6.44 1.78
C SER A 90 14.02 -6.66 3.15
N GLU A 91 13.39 -5.63 3.71
CA GLU A 91 12.75 -5.69 5.03
C GLU A 91 11.33 -6.27 4.97
N LEU A 92 10.53 -5.83 4.00
CA LEU A 92 9.11 -6.12 3.90
C LEU A 92 8.84 -7.52 3.34
N ARG A 93 9.63 -7.99 2.37
CA ARG A 93 9.40 -9.26 1.69
C ARG A 93 9.27 -10.46 2.63
N PRO A 94 10.20 -10.70 3.59
CA PRO A 94 10.08 -11.88 4.46
C PRO A 94 8.85 -11.79 5.38
N LEU A 95 8.53 -10.60 5.91
CA LEU A 95 7.36 -10.36 6.78
C LEU A 95 6.03 -10.50 6.03
N VAL A 96 5.98 -10.00 4.80
CA VAL A 96 4.85 -10.22 3.89
C VAL A 96 4.69 -11.69 3.57
N SER A 97 5.78 -12.41 3.29
CA SER A 97 5.71 -13.84 2.95
C SER A 97 5.15 -14.67 4.12
N GLU A 98 5.61 -14.40 5.34
CA GLU A 98 5.12 -15.07 6.55
C GLU A 98 3.61 -14.79 6.78
N SER A 99 3.20 -13.54 6.61
CA SER A 99 1.81 -13.10 6.80
C SER A 99 0.88 -13.59 5.69
N ALA A 100 1.32 -13.51 4.44
CA ALA A 100 0.60 -13.93 3.24
C ALA A 100 0.30 -15.43 3.26
N ARG A 101 1.21 -16.26 3.79
CA ARG A 101 0.97 -17.70 3.95
C ARG A 101 -0.24 -17.96 4.85
N VAL A 102 -0.32 -17.27 5.98
CA VAL A 102 -1.39 -17.45 6.97
C VAL A 102 -2.70 -16.87 6.47
N LEU A 103 -2.64 -15.64 5.93
CA LEU A 103 -3.81 -14.97 5.37
C LEU A 103 -4.35 -15.75 4.17
N GLY A 104 -3.48 -16.26 3.31
CA GLY A 104 -3.85 -17.00 2.13
C GLY A 104 -4.59 -18.30 2.43
N GLN A 105 -4.22 -19.00 3.51
CA GLN A 105 -4.99 -20.15 4.00
C GLN A 105 -6.41 -19.77 4.41
N ARG A 106 -6.61 -18.59 5.02
CA ARG A 106 -7.95 -18.10 5.43
C ARG A 106 -8.81 -17.69 4.26
N LEU A 107 -8.19 -17.09 3.25
CA LEU A 107 -8.89 -16.58 2.07
C LEU A 107 -9.03 -17.62 0.96
N GLY A 108 -8.48 -18.83 1.13
CA GLY A 108 -8.42 -19.85 0.06
C GLY A 108 -7.53 -19.42 -1.11
N PHE A 109 -6.58 -18.53 -0.87
CA PHE A 109 -5.71 -17.91 -1.88
C PHE A 109 -4.30 -17.72 -1.32
N ALA A 110 -3.42 -18.71 -1.51
CA ALA A 110 -2.06 -18.71 -0.96
C ALA A 110 -0.95 -18.58 -2.04
N PRO A 111 -0.91 -17.47 -2.80
CA PRO A 111 0.14 -17.26 -3.78
C PRO A 111 1.46 -16.84 -3.12
N THR A 112 2.55 -17.04 -3.85
CA THR A 112 3.80 -16.31 -3.60
C THR A 112 3.61 -14.85 -4.00
N ILE A 113 4.11 -13.91 -3.19
CA ILE A 113 4.09 -12.48 -3.47
C ILE A 113 5.47 -12.08 -4.01
N ASP A 114 5.48 -11.40 -5.15
CA ASP A 114 6.71 -10.98 -5.82
C ASP A 114 6.65 -9.50 -6.24
N TYR A 115 7.84 -8.96 -6.54
CA TYR A 115 8.13 -7.53 -6.63
C TYR A 115 8.92 -7.26 -7.91
N LEU A 116 8.45 -6.33 -8.74
CA LEU A 116 9.16 -5.90 -9.94
C LEU A 116 9.32 -4.39 -9.97
N GLN A 117 10.57 -3.93 -10.00
CA GLN A 117 10.91 -2.52 -10.20
C GLN A 117 11.01 -2.21 -11.69
N ASP A 118 10.49 -1.05 -12.10
CA ASP A 118 10.62 -0.48 -13.46
C ASP A 118 10.27 -1.45 -14.62
N ALA A 119 9.38 -2.39 -14.34
CA ALA A 119 8.94 -3.40 -15.29
C ALA A 119 7.61 -2.98 -15.94
N PRO A 120 7.39 -3.34 -17.22
CA PRO A 120 6.08 -3.23 -17.85
C PRO A 120 5.00 -3.90 -16.99
N LEU A 121 3.90 -3.19 -16.78
CA LEU A 121 2.70 -3.77 -16.21
C LEU A 121 2.24 -4.91 -17.12
N ALA A 122 2.02 -6.08 -16.53
CA ALA A 122 1.47 -7.22 -17.24
C ALA A 122 -0.04 -7.29 -16.98
N GLY A 123 -0.84 -7.50 -18.04
CA GLY A 123 -2.27 -7.69 -17.92
C GLY A 123 -2.98 -7.72 -19.28
N PRO A 124 -4.15 -8.35 -19.37
CA PRO A 124 -4.91 -8.47 -20.62
C PRO A 124 -5.36 -7.12 -21.20
N GLN A 125 -5.36 -6.06 -20.38
CA GLN A 125 -5.77 -4.72 -20.77
C GLN A 125 -4.60 -3.82 -21.20
N VAL A 126 -3.35 -4.27 -21.06
CA VAL A 126 -2.17 -3.48 -21.44
C VAL A 126 -1.94 -3.60 -22.94
N VAL A 127 -2.50 -2.66 -23.71
CA VAL A 127 -2.33 -2.55 -25.17
C VAL A 127 -1.64 -1.22 -25.48
N GLY A 128 -0.49 -1.25 -26.15
CA GLY A 128 0.28 -0.04 -26.53
C GLY A 128 1.55 0.18 -25.69
N ASN A 129 1.88 1.46 -25.40
CA ASN A 129 3.08 1.81 -24.63
C ASN A 129 3.05 1.14 -23.25
N ALA A 130 4.08 0.37 -22.94
CA ALA A 130 4.22 -0.33 -21.67
C ALA A 130 4.17 0.66 -20.49
N LEU A 131 3.12 0.56 -19.67
CA LEU A 131 3.03 1.27 -18.39
C LEU A 131 4.09 0.72 -17.45
N ARG A 132 4.91 1.58 -16.84
CA ARG A 132 6.03 1.17 -15.98
C ARG A 132 5.91 1.81 -14.59
N PRO A 133 5.13 1.20 -13.68
CA PRO A 133 5.16 1.60 -12.28
C PRO A 133 6.59 1.53 -11.73
N SER A 134 6.91 2.43 -10.80
CA SER A 134 8.25 2.42 -10.18
C SER A 134 8.50 1.11 -9.42
N LEU A 135 7.46 0.56 -8.79
CA LEU A 135 7.40 -0.78 -8.24
C LEU A 135 5.99 -1.37 -8.45
N SER A 136 5.93 -2.62 -8.91
CA SER A 136 4.73 -3.44 -8.97
C SER A 136 4.85 -4.62 -8.01
N ILE A 137 3.81 -4.85 -7.20
CA ILE A 137 3.70 -6.01 -6.31
C ILE A 137 2.57 -6.88 -6.83
N PHE A 138 2.79 -8.18 -6.93
CA PHE A 138 1.83 -9.11 -7.51
C PHE A 138 1.87 -10.48 -6.84
N ALA A 139 0.77 -11.19 -6.95
CA ALA A 139 0.69 -12.62 -6.66
C ALA A 139 1.10 -13.42 -7.91
N VAL A 140 1.98 -14.41 -7.70
CA VAL A 140 2.47 -15.33 -8.75
C VAL A 140 1.39 -16.36 -9.07
N THR A 141 0.40 -15.93 -9.85
CA THR A 141 -0.70 -16.74 -10.37
C THR A 141 -0.64 -16.81 -11.89
N THR A 142 -1.45 -17.67 -12.51
CA THR A 142 -1.62 -17.74 -13.97
C THR A 142 -3.08 -17.43 -14.33
N PRO A 143 -3.38 -16.25 -14.93
CA PRO A 143 -2.48 -15.12 -15.20
C PRO A 143 -2.02 -14.42 -13.91
N ARG A 144 -0.96 -13.62 -13.99
CA ARG A 144 -0.43 -12.84 -12.86
C ARG A 144 -1.50 -11.92 -12.27
N THR A 145 -1.61 -11.89 -10.96
CA THR A 145 -2.56 -11.02 -10.25
C THR A 145 -1.85 -9.80 -9.69
N ASN A 146 -2.07 -8.61 -10.26
CA ASN A 146 -1.52 -7.37 -9.72
C ASN A 146 -2.16 -7.04 -8.37
N LEU A 147 -1.34 -6.68 -7.39
CA LEU A 147 -1.77 -6.39 -6.03
C LEU A 147 -1.65 -4.90 -5.73
N ILE A 148 -0.50 -4.30 -6.05
CA ILE A 148 -0.23 -2.88 -5.81
C ILE A 148 0.64 -2.34 -6.93
N THR A 149 0.36 -1.11 -7.34
CA THR A 149 1.21 -0.31 -8.23
C THR A 149 1.72 0.94 -7.53
N SER A 150 2.86 1.47 -7.93
CA SER A 150 3.45 2.63 -7.25
C SER A 150 4.25 3.55 -8.15
N MET A 151 4.52 4.73 -7.61
CA MET A 151 5.38 5.75 -8.20
C MET A 151 6.29 6.37 -7.15
N VAL A 152 7.45 6.86 -7.59
CA VAL A 152 8.37 7.64 -6.76
C VAL A 152 8.40 9.09 -7.22
N TYR A 153 8.34 10.02 -6.27
CA TYR A 153 8.48 11.46 -6.48
C TYR A 153 9.51 12.02 -5.50
N ILE A 154 10.18 13.10 -5.87
CA ILE A 154 11.06 13.84 -4.95
C ILE A 154 10.19 14.82 -4.16
N SER A 155 10.36 14.91 -2.84
CA SER A 155 9.56 15.75 -1.93
C SER A 155 9.57 17.23 -2.33
N SER A 156 10.69 17.73 -2.86
CA SER A 156 10.81 19.09 -3.37
C SER A 156 10.01 19.34 -4.66
N SER A 157 9.54 18.28 -5.32
CA SER A 157 8.70 18.35 -6.52
C SER A 157 7.22 18.06 -6.21
N TRP A 158 6.95 17.28 -5.17
CA TRP A 158 5.59 16.97 -4.72
C TRP A 158 5.57 16.42 -3.29
N CYS A 159 4.61 16.89 -2.50
CA CYS A 159 4.26 16.39 -1.17
C CYS A 159 2.76 16.18 -1.06
N SER A 160 2.32 15.29 -0.16
CA SER A 160 0.91 15.02 0.09
C SER A 160 0.11 16.25 0.52
N THR A 161 0.74 17.22 1.18
CA THR A 161 0.14 18.51 1.53
C THR A 161 -0.30 19.30 0.30
N ASP A 162 0.35 19.09 -0.85
CA ASP A 162 -0.06 19.72 -2.10
C ASP A 162 -1.48 19.30 -2.50
N ILE A 163 -1.88 18.05 -2.23
CA ILE A 163 -3.22 17.52 -2.58
C ILE A 163 -4.34 18.40 -1.99
N GLU A 164 -4.08 18.98 -0.82
CA GLU A 164 -5.03 19.84 -0.11
C GLU A 164 -5.04 21.29 -0.65
N THR A 165 -4.08 21.66 -1.49
CA THR A 165 -4.00 22.98 -2.14
C THR A 165 -4.72 23.00 -3.48
N ASP A 166 -5.31 24.14 -3.87
CA ASP A 166 -6.16 24.28 -5.08
C ASP A 166 -5.44 24.22 -6.45
N GLY A 167 -4.13 23.91 -6.47
CA GLY A 167 -3.39 23.79 -7.71
C GLY A 167 -3.76 22.52 -8.50
N ARG A 168 -4.19 22.63 -9.76
CA ARG A 168 -4.51 21.46 -10.63
C ARG A 168 -3.38 20.41 -10.70
N GLN A 169 -2.13 20.84 -10.54
CA GLN A 169 -0.95 19.97 -10.60
C GLN A 169 -0.75 19.12 -9.34
N SER A 170 -1.32 19.51 -8.21
CA SER A 170 -1.15 18.81 -6.93
C SER A 170 -1.70 17.38 -6.92
N ILE A 171 -2.73 17.11 -7.72
CA ILE A 171 -3.37 15.80 -7.79
C ILE A 171 -2.77 14.91 -8.88
N TRP A 172 -1.80 15.40 -9.67
CA TRP A 172 -1.20 14.65 -10.77
C TRP A 172 -0.67 13.27 -10.37
N PRO A 173 -0.02 13.09 -9.21
CA PRO A 173 0.39 11.76 -8.77
C PRO A 173 -0.76 10.78 -8.59
N ILE A 174 -1.92 11.24 -8.12
CA ILE A 174 -3.13 10.42 -7.98
C ILE A 174 -3.69 10.08 -9.36
N LEU A 175 -3.78 11.05 -10.27
CA LEU A 175 -4.26 10.83 -11.65
C LEU A 175 -3.38 9.85 -12.43
N HIS A 176 -2.07 9.89 -12.19
CA HIS A 176 -1.14 8.95 -12.80
C HIS A 176 -1.29 7.54 -12.20
N LEU A 177 -1.37 7.42 -10.88
CA LEU A 177 -1.58 6.11 -10.23
C LEU A 177 -2.95 5.51 -10.57
N ALA A 178 -3.97 6.35 -10.81
CA ALA A 178 -5.27 5.92 -11.28
C ALA A 178 -5.19 5.20 -12.63
N HIS A 179 -4.30 5.66 -13.51
CA HIS A 179 -4.01 4.98 -14.77
C HIS A 179 -3.49 3.56 -14.51
N TYR A 180 -2.52 3.39 -13.60
CA TYR A 180 -2.04 2.04 -13.26
C TYR A 180 -3.10 1.16 -12.61
N ALA A 181 -3.89 1.71 -11.69
CA ALA A 181 -4.97 0.98 -11.04
C ALA A 181 -5.99 0.43 -12.06
N GLN A 182 -6.39 1.26 -13.02
CA GLN A 182 -7.33 0.89 -14.08
C GLN A 182 -6.81 -0.29 -14.91
N TYR A 183 -5.56 -0.21 -15.39
CA TYR A 183 -4.99 -1.24 -16.28
C TYR A 183 -4.52 -2.50 -15.55
N SER A 184 -4.17 -2.39 -14.26
CA SER A 184 -3.71 -3.52 -13.45
C SER A 184 -4.86 -4.32 -12.83
N GLY A 185 -6.05 -3.72 -12.74
CA GLY A 185 -7.21 -4.28 -12.06
C GLY A 185 -7.09 -4.29 -10.54
N THR A 186 -6.06 -3.66 -9.96
CA THR A 186 -6.00 -3.41 -8.52
C THR A 186 -6.46 -2.00 -8.19
N ARG A 187 -7.16 -1.85 -7.07
CA ARG A 187 -7.55 -0.54 -6.54
C ARG A 187 -6.50 0.10 -5.65
N TYR A 188 -5.45 -0.63 -5.29
CA TYR A 188 -4.47 -0.17 -4.29
C TYR A 188 -3.20 0.33 -4.97
N SER A 189 -2.74 1.50 -4.55
CA SER A 189 -1.50 2.10 -5.04
C SER A 189 -0.82 2.90 -3.95
N PHE A 190 0.43 3.29 -4.17
CA PHE A 190 1.07 4.29 -3.34
C PHE A 190 2.04 5.18 -4.12
N ALA A 191 2.19 6.42 -3.67
CA ALA A 191 3.30 7.29 -4.04
C ALA A 191 4.33 7.29 -2.91
N MET A 192 5.61 7.22 -3.24
CA MET A 192 6.70 7.28 -2.26
C MET A 192 7.58 8.48 -2.54
N THR A 193 7.96 9.19 -1.49
CA THR A 193 8.96 10.26 -1.54
C THR A 193 10.08 9.98 -0.55
N ASP A 194 11.07 10.87 -0.51
CA ASP A 194 12.11 10.88 0.52
C ASP A 194 11.56 11.20 1.92
N THR A 195 10.38 11.80 2.04
CA THR A 195 9.80 12.22 3.33
C THR A 195 8.58 11.41 3.77
N GLU A 196 7.88 10.73 2.85
CA GLU A 196 6.60 10.06 3.17
C GLU A 196 6.24 8.93 2.19
N VAL A 197 5.20 8.17 2.55
CA VAL A 197 4.42 7.33 1.65
C VAL A 197 2.97 7.76 1.68
N VAL A 198 2.40 7.96 0.50
CA VAL A 198 0.97 8.25 0.32
C VAL A 198 0.29 7.02 -0.23
N VAL A 199 -0.43 6.29 0.63
CA VAL A 199 -1.24 5.13 0.22
C VAL A 199 -2.56 5.61 -0.38
N ILE A 200 -2.99 4.97 -1.46
CA ILE A 200 -4.15 5.36 -2.25
C ILE A 200 -5.03 4.16 -2.52
N ARG A 201 -6.35 4.35 -2.37
CA ARG A 201 -7.39 3.40 -2.74
C ARG A 201 -8.35 4.03 -3.74
N PHE A 202 -8.44 3.44 -4.92
CA PHE A 202 -9.39 3.83 -5.96
C PHE A 202 -10.77 3.18 -5.75
N HIS A 203 -11.80 3.81 -6.25
CA HIS A 203 -13.18 3.31 -6.24
C HIS A 203 -13.97 3.90 -7.41
N SER A 204 -15.01 3.20 -7.85
CA SER A 204 -15.96 3.76 -8.81
C SER A 204 -17.01 4.60 -8.08
N LEU A 205 -17.50 5.63 -8.74
CA LEU A 205 -18.65 6.43 -8.34
C LEU A 205 -19.88 5.99 -9.16
N ASP A 206 -21.05 6.49 -8.78
CA ASP A 206 -22.25 6.32 -9.60
C ASP A 206 -22.00 6.98 -10.97
N GLY A 207 -22.37 6.28 -12.04
CA GLY A 207 -22.07 6.72 -13.42
C GLY A 207 -20.69 6.31 -13.94
N GLY A 208 -19.90 5.55 -13.17
CA GLY A 208 -18.65 4.94 -13.65
C GLY A 208 -17.42 5.85 -13.60
N ALA A 209 -17.55 7.06 -13.07
CA ALA A 209 -16.41 7.93 -12.80
C ALA A 209 -15.51 7.31 -11.70
N LEU A 210 -14.21 7.57 -11.78
CA LEU A 210 -13.26 7.07 -10.78
C LEU A 210 -13.07 8.11 -9.67
N GLY A 211 -13.03 7.66 -8.43
CA GLY A 211 -12.66 8.43 -7.25
C GLY A 211 -11.46 7.79 -6.52
N ALA A 212 -10.86 8.54 -5.61
CA ALA A 212 -9.68 8.10 -4.86
C ALA A 212 -9.78 8.50 -3.38
N GLN A 213 -9.24 7.66 -2.51
CA GLN A 213 -8.99 8.02 -1.12
C GLN A 213 -7.52 7.86 -0.79
N TRP A 214 -6.95 8.76 0.00
CA TRP A 214 -5.51 8.74 0.31
C TRP A 214 -5.19 8.97 1.78
N ASN A 215 -4.08 8.40 2.25
CA ASN A 215 -3.50 8.74 3.55
C ASN A 215 -1.97 8.86 3.43
N ALA A 216 -1.37 9.78 4.16
CA ALA A 216 0.06 10.05 4.13
C ALA A 216 0.72 9.57 5.43
N ILE A 217 1.83 8.85 5.29
CA ILE A 217 2.59 8.29 6.39
C ILE A 217 4.01 8.87 6.32
N PRO A 218 4.44 9.65 7.33
CA PRO A 218 5.77 10.25 7.31
C PRO A 218 6.84 9.19 7.51
N ARG A 219 7.98 9.34 6.82
CA ARG A 219 9.13 8.44 6.92
C ARG A 219 9.76 8.42 8.31
N SER A 220 9.61 9.50 9.06
CA SER A 220 10.04 9.60 10.46
C SER A 220 9.17 8.77 11.43
N ALA A 221 8.01 8.26 11.02
CA ALA A 221 7.16 7.43 11.87
C ALA A 221 7.87 6.11 12.22
N CYS A 222 7.97 5.84 13.53
CA CYS A 222 8.50 4.60 14.09
C CYS A 222 7.81 4.25 15.41
N GLY A 223 8.01 3.02 15.87
CA GLY A 223 7.45 2.48 17.11
C GLY A 223 6.08 1.82 16.95
N GLU A 224 5.80 0.82 17.79
CA GLU A 224 4.62 -0.06 17.68
C GLU A 224 3.26 0.65 17.91
N GLY A 225 3.31 1.89 18.42
CA GLY A 225 2.16 2.76 18.63
C GLY A 225 1.81 3.65 17.43
N THR A 226 2.58 3.59 16.34
CA THR A 226 2.43 4.49 15.18
C THR A 226 2.28 3.70 13.89
N LEU A 227 1.50 4.21 12.93
CA LEU A 227 1.47 3.65 11.57
C LEU A 227 2.75 4.07 10.83
N THR A 228 3.68 3.12 10.63
CA THR A 228 4.94 3.33 9.90
C THR A 228 4.80 3.03 8.40
N ILE A 229 5.78 3.42 7.59
CA ILE A 229 5.80 3.10 6.15
C ILE A 229 5.74 1.58 5.90
N ASN A 230 6.59 0.82 6.59
CA ASN A 230 6.64 -0.64 6.43
C ASN A 230 5.31 -1.29 6.82
N LEU A 231 4.70 -0.84 7.93
CA LEU A 231 3.38 -1.35 8.35
C LEU A 231 2.26 -0.95 7.38
N ALA A 232 2.27 0.27 6.86
CA ALA A 232 1.28 0.74 5.89
C ALA A 232 1.36 -0.07 4.58
N LEU A 233 2.56 -0.30 4.06
CA LEU A 233 2.76 -1.08 2.84
C LEU A 233 2.47 -2.55 3.06
N TRP A 234 2.85 -3.12 4.20
CA TRP A 234 2.44 -4.46 4.61
C TRP A 234 0.91 -4.59 4.61
N ALA A 235 0.20 -3.66 5.25
CA ALA A 235 -1.25 -3.69 5.35
C ALA A 235 -1.89 -3.58 3.97
N LEU A 236 -1.41 -2.67 3.13
CA LEU A 236 -1.90 -2.50 1.75
C LEU A 236 -1.75 -3.80 0.94
N ILE A 237 -0.65 -4.55 1.13
CA ILE A 237 -0.44 -5.86 0.48
C ILE A 237 -1.45 -6.88 1.02
N MET A 238 -1.60 -6.99 2.35
CA MET A 238 -2.57 -7.92 2.96
C MET A 238 -4.00 -7.62 2.50
N MET A 239 -4.37 -6.35 2.34
CA MET A 239 -5.69 -5.93 1.82
C MET A 239 -5.91 -6.38 0.39
N SER A 240 -4.89 -6.21 -0.46
CA SER A 240 -4.95 -6.58 -1.87
C SER A 240 -5.04 -8.10 -2.11
N MET A 241 -4.64 -8.93 -1.14
CA MET A 241 -4.75 -10.39 -1.25
C MET A 241 -6.21 -10.87 -1.24
N ASN A 242 -7.11 -10.11 -0.62
CA ASN A 242 -8.52 -10.44 -0.62
C ASN A 242 -9.18 -10.03 -1.94
N SER A 243 -9.58 -11.02 -2.75
CA SER A 243 -10.18 -10.81 -4.07
C SER A 243 -11.48 -9.99 -4.02
N GLN A 244 -12.21 -10.01 -2.90
CA GLN A 244 -13.43 -9.20 -2.71
C GLN A 244 -13.11 -7.71 -2.48
N HIS A 245 -11.87 -7.40 -2.11
CA HIS A 245 -11.41 -6.04 -1.81
C HIS A 245 -10.40 -5.50 -2.82
N ARG A 246 -9.82 -6.35 -3.67
CA ARG A 246 -8.75 -5.97 -4.60
C ARG A 246 -9.22 -5.12 -5.77
N SER A 247 -10.37 -5.45 -6.35
CA SER A 247 -10.87 -4.78 -7.56
C SER A 247 -11.41 -3.39 -7.26
N VAL A 248 -11.38 -2.50 -8.25
CA VAL A 248 -12.12 -1.24 -8.19
C VAL A 248 -13.61 -1.57 -8.15
N VAL A 249 -14.28 -1.12 -7.08
CA VAL A 249 -15.72 -1.30 -6.87
C VAL A 249 -16.36 0.05 -6.57
N GLU A 250 -17.68 0.13 -6.69
CA GLU A 250 -18.45 1.30 -6.29
C GLU A 250 -18.15 1.71 -4.84
N TYR A 251 -18.08 3.01 -4.56
CA TYR A 251 -17.77 3.57 -3.25
C TYR A 251 -18.64 2.98 -2.13
N LYS A 252 -19.96 2.88 -2.37
CA LYS A 252 -20.94 2.30 -1.45
C LYS A 252 -20.72 0.81 -1.14
N ARG A 253 -19.98 0.11 -2.00
CA ARG A 253 -19.60 -1.30 -1.83
C ARG A 253 -18.22 -1.45 -1.19
N THR A 254 -17.52 -0.35 -0.94
CA THR A 254 -16.26 -0.40 -0.20
C THR A 254 -16.56 -0.69 1.26
N ILE A 255 -15.85 -1.68 1.80
CA ILE A 255 -16.05 -2.14 3.16
C ILE A 255 -15.00 -1.44 4.05
N PRO A 256 -15.38 -0.92 5.23
CA PRO A 256 -14.43 -0.42 6.21
C PRO A 256 -13.40 -1.49 6.61
N THR A 257 -12.18 -1.06 6.90
CA THR A 257 -11.05 -1.93 7.28
C THR A 257 -11.38 -2.73 8.54
N ASN A 258 -12.10 -2.10 9.47
CA ASN A 258 -12.54 -2.71 10.72
C ASN A 258 -13.91 -3.42 10.65
N ALA A 259 -14.47 -3.69 9.47
CA ALA A 259 -15.79 -4.29 9.38
C ALA A 259 -15.81 -5.78 9.77
N TRP A 260 -16.74 -6.14 10.65
CA TRP A 260 -16.98 -7.51 11.09
C TRP A 260 -18.34 -8.02 10.62
N SER A 261 -18.46 -9.34 10.49
CA SER A 261 -19.71 -10.06 10.27
C SER A 261 -19.95 -11.00 11.44
N ALA A 262 -21.15 -10.99 11.99
CA ALA A 262 -21.56 -11.93 13.04
C ALA A 262 -21.94 -13.28 12.40
N HIS A 263 -21.50 -14.36 13.02
CA HIS A 263 -21.84 -15.75 12.69
C HIS A 263 -22.15 -16.49 14.00
N ASP A 264 -22.75 -17.67 13.91
CA ASP A 264 -23.05 -18.48 15.09
C ASP A 264 -21.76 -18.82 15.86
N GLY A 265 -21.61 -18.22 17.05
CA GLY A 265 -20.48 -18.44 17.96
C GLY A 265 -19.22 -17.60 17.70
N PHE A 266 -19.14 -16.80 16.61
CA PHE A 266 -17.97 -15.98 16.32
C PHE A 266 -18.24 -14.76 15.42
N TYR A 267 -17.35 -13.77 15.50
CA TYR A 267 -17.25 -12.67 14.54
C TYR A 267 -16.13 -12.95 13.53
N CYS A 268 -16.36 -12.60 12.26
CA CYS A 268 -15.38 -12.73 11.18
C CYS A 268 -15.11 -11.36 10.54
N ASN A 269 -13.86 -10.91 10.56
CA ASN A 269 -13.45 -9.68 9.90
C ASN A 269 -13.53 -9.85 8.37
N ARG A 270 -14.20 -8.91 7.70
CA ARG A 270 -14.50 -9.01 6.26
C ARG A 270 -13.28 -8.84 5.35
N LEU A 271 -12.20 -8.27 5.89
CA LEU A 271 -10.98 -7.97 5.14
C LEU A 271 -9.96 -9.11 5.28
N SER A 272 -9.73 -9.61 6.49
CA SER A 272 -8.69 -10.60 6.79
C SER A 272 -9.20 -12.03 6.99
N GLY A 273 -10.51 -12.22 7.15
CA GLY A 273 -11.08 -13.50 7.59
C GLY A 273 -10.70 -13.88 9.04
N ARG A 274 -10.12 -12.95 9.82
CA ARG A 274 -9.82 -13.17 11.24
C ARG A 274 -11.11 -13.48 11.99
N ARG A 275 -11.10 -14.57 12.77
CA ARG A 275 -12.22 -14.96 13.62
C ARG A 275 -11.94 -14.60 15.07
N LEU A 276 -12.95 -14.10 15.77
CA LEU A 276 -12.94 -13.88 17.21
C LEU A 276 -14.18 -14.56 17.79
N LEU A 277 -13.99 -15.40 18.82
CA LEU A 277 -15.12 -16.04 19.49
C LEU A 277 -15.94 -14.98 20.23
N ILE A 278 -17.24 -15.23 20.41
CA ILE A 278 -18.12 -14.31 21.16
C ILE A 278 -17.59 -14.09 22.58
N SER A 279 -17.00 -15.12 23.23
CA SER A 279 -16.35 -15.00 24.54
C SER A 279 -15.11 -14.09 24.57
N GLN A 280 -14.56 -13.75 23.40
CA GLN A 280 -13.43 -12.83 23.23
C GLN A 280 -13.89 -11.42 22.82
N TRP A 281 -15.18 -11.25 22.50
CA TRP A 281 -15.84 -9.97 22.27
C TRP A 281 -16.56 -9.57 23.56
N GLY A 282 -15.84 -8.93 24.48
CA GLY A 282 -16.41 -8.50 25.75
C GLY A 282 -17.56 -7.50 25.57
N LEU A 283 -18.77 -7.97 25.91
CA LEU A 283 -19.63 -7.28 26.88
C LEU A 283 -19.35 -7.89 28.25
#